data_AF-A0A9P8VZT7-F1
#
_entry.id   AF-A0A9P8VZT7-F1
#
_cell.length_a   1.000
_cell.length_b   1.000
_cell.length_c   1.000
_cell.angle_alpha   90.00
_cell.angle_beta   90.00
_cell.angle_gamma   90.00
#
_symmetry.space_group_name_H-M   'P 1'
#
loop_
_entity.id
_entity.type
_entity.pdbx_description
1 polymer ?
#
loop_
_entity_poly.entity_id
_entity_poly.type
_entity_poly.pdbx_seq_one_letter_code
_entity_poly.pdbx_strand_id
1 'polypeptide(L)'
;MLMNLTGLALQRIHRPTTLQLRPSEEIFKLHFLQACLTLYLLAVLSVKVSATYKNSDIKTAIVRPETLGIVPRKTRHTVAFTLTKPYNIFLQVNGNVFDGLHLFTNQIEDAVPSKDSPDVIYYGPGLHKISGNVDVASGQTVYVAGGAVVTTGGFNLPNTTNISIRGRGVLLASSRAEIPVAHSRNITLEGFIGINVLPRTYAAKNVVIKKVRAISSVQWGDGIDIFCSNNILMDHLFLRTSDDSVAIYNRRWQWYGGTTNITLQNSALWAGVAHPINIGTHGNPESPETTDGVLIRNVDILDHREGQILF
;
A
#
# COMPACT_ATOMS: atom_id res chain seq x y z
N MET A 1 -1.83 28.29 10.08
CA MET A 1 -1.47 27.81 11.42
C MET A 1 -0.35 26.81 11.24
N LEU A 2 0.90 27.25 11.44
CA LEU A 2 2.09 26.42 11.33
C LEU A 2 2.02 25.31 12.38
N MET A 3 2.14 24.05 11.97
CA MET A 3 2.42 22.96 12.89
C MET A 3 3.93 22.77 12.93
N ASN A 4 4.57 23.48 13.86
CA ASN A 4 5.96 23.25 14.23
C ASN A 4 6.01 21.92 15.01
N LEU A 5 6.28 20.81 14.31
CA LEU A 5 6.45 19.49 14.95
C LEU A 5 7.88 19.33 15.50
N THR A 6 8.28 20.23 16.39
CA THR A 6 9.41 20.00 17.29
C THR A 6 8.89 19.21 18.50
N GLY A 7 9.07 17.88 18.52
CA GLY A 7 8.87 17.13 19.78
C GLY A 7 8.31 15.71 19.73
N LEU A 8 8.15 15.06 18.56
CA LEU A 8 7.83 13.63 18.56
C LEU A 8 9.12 12.79 18.64
N ALA A 9 9.46 12.37 19.86
CA ALA A 9 10.36 11.26 20.08
C ALA A 9 9.71 9.99 19.50
N LEU A 10 10.08 9.63 18.28
CA LEU A 10 9.75 8.35 17.65
C LEU A 10 10.45 7.21 18.41
N GLN A 11 9.89 6.78 19.53
CA GLN A 11 10.31 5.56 20.23
C GLN A 11 9.49 4.38 19.71
N ARG A 12 10.19 3.43 19.07
CA ARG A 12 9.75 2.09 18.62
C ARG A 12 8.55 2.14 17.66
N ILE A 13 8.67 1.51 16.49
CA ILE A 13 7.63 1.47 15.45
C ILE A 13 6.23 1.27 16.07
N HIS A 14 5.18 1.89 15.52
CA HIS A 14 3.83 1.33 15.27
C HIS A 14 2.76 2.41 15.04
N ARG A 15 3.07 3.72 15.14
CA ARG A 15 2.08 4.77 14.79
C ARG A 15 2.39 5.41 13.43
N PRO A 16 1.62 5.10 12.37
CA PRO A 16 1.71 5.85 11.13
C PRO A 16 1.40 7.30 11.43
N THR A 17 2.27 8.20 10.98
CA THR A 17 2.06 9.65 11.12
C THR A 17 1.50 10.18 9.82
N THR A 18 0.50 11.07 9.91
CA THR A 18 -0.09 11.75 8.76
C THR A 18 0.10 13.25 8.92
N LEU A 19 0.57 13.93 7.87
CA LEU A 19 0.70 15.38 7.87
C LEU A 19 0.14 16.02 6.61
N GLN A 20 -0.71 17.04 6.77
CA GLN A 20 -1.18 17.89 5.68
C GLN A 20 -0.34 19.16 5.58
N LEU A 21 0.38 19.34 4.47
CA LEU A 21 1.15 20.56 4.21
C LEU A 21 0.28 21.61 3.51
N ARG A 22 0.57 22.89 3.78
CA ARG A 22 0.01 24.07 3.09
C ARG A 22 1.06 24.65 2.12
N PRO A 23 0.68 25.43 1.09
CA PRO A 23 1.63 25.93 0.12
C PRO A 23 2.39 27.11 0.73
N SER A 24 3.61 26.84 1.17
CA SER A 24 4.64 27.81 1.56
C SER A 24 5.99 27.16 1.25
N GLU A 25 7.07 27.94 1.16
CA GLU A 25 8.45 27.47 0.95
C GLU A 25 9.02 26.67 2.14
N GLU A 26 8.20 25.81 2.76
CA GLU A 26 8.54 25.08 3.96
C GLU A 26 9.43 23.88 3.63
N ILE A 27 10.65 23.89 4.18
CA ILE A 27 11.49 22.70 4.25
C ILE A 27 10.83 21.74 5.25
N PHE A 28 10.42 20.58 4.75
CA PHE A 28 9.84 19.56 5.60
C PHE A 28 10.93 18.81 6.37
N LYS A 29 11.04 19.07 7.67
CA LYS A 29 12.05 18.47 8.55
C LYS A 29 11.51 17.22 9.24
N LEU A 30 12.22 16.12 9.09
CA LEU A 30 11.91 14.83 9.68
C LEU A 30 13.05 14.35 10.57
N HIS A 31 12.71 13.58 11.60
CA HIS A 31 13.66 12.85 12.42
C HIS A 31 13.21 11.40 12.45
N PHE A 32 14.07 10.45 12.12
CA PHE A 32 13.68 9.04 12.08
C PHE A 32 14.78 8.09 12.60
N LEU A 33 14.30 7.01 13.21
CA LEU A 33 15.05 5.80 13.57
C LEU A 33 14.50 4.65 12.72
N GLN A 34 13.16 4.52 12.69
CA GLN A 34 12.39 3.65 11.81
C GLN A 34 10.98 4.24 11.68
N ALA A 35 10.48 4.49 10.47
CA ALA A 35 9.17 5.11 10.29
C ALA A 35 8.49 4.76 8.97
N CYS A 36 7.16 4.63 9.04
CA CYS A 36 6.29 4.82 7.89
C CYS A 36 5.53 6.13 8.08
N LEU A 37 5.69 7.04 7.13
CA LEU A 37 5.12 8.38 7.17
C LEU A 37 4.27 8.63 5.93
N THR A 38 3.08 9.17 6.16
CA THR A 38 2.21 9.68 5.09
C THR A 38 2.26 11.19 5.10
N LEU A 39 2.61 11.78 3.97
CA LEU A 39 2.68 13.22 3.77
C LEU A 39 1.73 13.63 2.65
N TYR A 40 0.95 14.68 2.83
CA TYR A 40 0.04 15.16 1.80
C TYR A 40 0.71 16.33 1.09
N LEU A 41 0.83 16.22 -0.23
CA LEU A 41 1.34 17.28 -1.06
C LEU A 41 0.17 18.06 -1.64
N LEU A 42 0.25 19.39 -1.56
CA LEU A 42 -0.56 20.24 -2.41
C LEU A 42 -0.02 20.13 -3.83
N ALA A 43 -0.89 19.76 -4.76
CA ALA A 43 -0.57 19.38 -6.13
C ALA A 43 0.02 20.50 -7.01
N VAL A 44 0.51 21.60 -6.43
CA VAL A 44 0.92 22.81 -7.15
C VAL A 44 2.37 23.23 -6.87
N LEU A 45 3.08 22.63 -5.91
CA LEU A 45 4.44 23.05 -5.56
C LEU A 45 5.39 21.87 -5.28
N SER A 46 6.67 22.07 -5.61
CA SER A 46 7.75 21.18 -5.20
C SER A 46 7.93 21.23 -3.68
N VAL A 47 8.10 20.08 -3.03
CA VAL A 47 8.39 20.00 -1.59
C VAL A 47 9.83 19.58 -1.35
N LYS A 48 10.55 20.39 -0.57
CA LYS A 48 11.89 20.05 -0.07
C LYS A 48 11.75 19.19 1.17
N VAL A 49 12.25 17.97 1.11
CA VAL A 49 12.29 17.03 2.23
C VAL A 49 13.70 17.08 2.83
N SER A 50 13.78 17.13 4.16
CA SER A 50 15.01 17.09 4.94
C SER A 50 14.83 16.12 6.10
N ALA A 51 15.43 14.94 6.02
CA ALA A 51 15.31 13.87 7.00
C ALA A 51 16.61 13.67 7.79
N THR A 52 16.53 13.80 9.12
CA THR A 52 17.62 13.59 10.06
C THR A 52 17.63 12.14 10.55
N TYR A 53 18.72 11.43 10.28
CA TYR A 53 18.96 10.06 10.70
C TYR A 53 19.62 10.03 12.08
N LYS A 54 19.02 9.29 13.03
CA LYS A 54 19.43 9.30 14.44
C LYS A 54 20.32 8.13 14.89
N ASN A 55 20.50 7.09 14.06
CA ASN A 55 21.26 5.90 14.48
C ASN A 55 22.78 6.10 14.40
N SER A 56 23.29 6.71 13.34
CA SER A 56 24.74 6.85 13.09
C SER A 56 25.04 7.92 12.04
N ASP A 57 26.33 8.15 11.76
CA ASP A 57 26.78 8.99 10.64
C ASP A 57 26.32 8.40 9.29
N ILE A 58 25.88 9.27 8.38
CA ILE A 58 25.38 8.86 7.06
C ILE A 58 26.54 8.69 6.08
N LYS A 59 26.87 7.44 5.78
CA LYS A 59 27.83 7.02 4.76
C LYS A 59 27.18 6.99 3.38
N THR A 60 25.97 6.43 3.25
CA THR A 60 25.21 6.33 1.99
C THR A 60 23.74 6.67 2.21
N ALA A 61 23.10 7.23 1.17
CA ALA A 61 21.67 7.52 1.17
C ALA A 61 21.12 7.35 -0.25
N ILE A 62 20.05 6.56 -0.40
CA ILE A 62 19.40 6.25 -1.68
C ILE A 62 17.90 6.45 -1.53
N VAL A 63 17.28 7.11 -2.50
CA VAL A 63 15.81 7.20 -2.61
C VAL A 63 15.35 6.13 -3.59
N ARG A 64 14.50 5.21 -3.12
CA ARG A 64 13.96 4.10 -3.92
C ARG A 64 12.47 4.32 -4.24
N PRO A 65 11.97 3.92 -5.41
CA PRO A 65 12.70 3.36 -6.55
C PRO A 65 13.71 4.33 -7.17
N GLU A 66 14.86 3.84 -7.62
CA GLU A 66 15.92 4.68 -8.20
C GLU A 66 15.53 5.22 -9.59
N THR A 67 14.61 4.54 -10.29
CA THR A 67 13.99 4.97 -11.56
C THR A 67 13.28 6.31 -11.45
N LEU A 68 12.96 6.78 -10.23
CA LEU A 68 12.44 8.12 -10.00
C LEU A 68 13.47 9.23 -10.25
N GLY A 69 14.76 8.90 -10.35
CA GLY A 69 15.84 9.86 -10.61
C GLY A 69 16.08 10.86 -9.46
N ILE A 70 15.58 10.58 -8.26
CA ILE A 70 15.74 11.45 -7.10
C ILE A 70 17.10 11.20 -6.46
N VAL A 71 18.04 12.11 -6.67
CA VAL A 71 19.38 12.04 -6.07
C VAL A 71 19.41 12.85 -4.77
N PRO A 72 19.53 12.20 -3.59
CA PRO A 72 19.57 12.91 -2.33
C PRO A 72 20.94 13.55 -2.06
N ARG A 73 20.95 14.72 -1.42
CA ARG A 73 22.12 15.32 -0.81
C ARG A 73 22.21 14.90 0.65
N LYS A 74 23.41 14.60 1.15
CA LYS A 74 23.60 14.20 2.55
C LYS A 74 24.64 15.07 3.25
N THR A 75 24.42 15.32 4.54
CA THR A 75 25.41 15.80 5.50
C THR A 75 25.77 14.65 6.45
N ARG A 76 26.44 14.94 7.57
CA ARG A 76 26.76 13.95 8.60
C ARG A 76 25.52 13.19 9.10
N HIS A 77 24.39 13.88 9.29
CA HIS A 77 23.19 13.31 9.90
C HIS A 77 21.89 13.61 9.15
N THR A 78 21.92 14.37 8.07
CA THR A 78 20.70 14.79 7.36
C THR A 78 20.77 14.40 5.90
N VAL A 79 19.68 13.86 5.36
CA VAL A 79 19.45 13.64 3.93
C VAL A 79 18.41 14.64 3.45
N ALA A 80 18.65 15.31 2.33
CA ALA A 80 17.71 16.24 1.72
C ALA A 80 17.51 15.95 0.23
N PHE A 81 16.26 16.07 -0.24
CA PHE A 81 15.87 15.92 -1.64
C PHE A 81 14.59 16.71 -1.92
N THR A 82 14.21 16.84 -3.19
CA THR A 82 13.00 17.58 -3.60
C THR A 82 12.05 16.65 -4.33
N LEU A 83 10.77 16.71 -3.97
CA LEU A 83 9.68 16.03 -4.68
C LEU A 83 8.92 17.07 -5.51
N THR A 84 8.87 16.89 -6.83
CA THR A 84 8.18 17.80 -7.76
C THR A 84 6.74 17.40 -8.05
N LYS A 85 6.36 16.18 -7.68
CA LYS A 85 5.02 15.61 -7.75
C LYS A 85 4.88 14.54 -6.67
N PRO A 86 3.68 13.98 -6.46
CA PRO A 86 3.53 12.85 -5.56
C PRO A 86 4.27 11.60 -6.03
N TYR A 87 5.06 11.05 -5.11
CA TYR A 87 5.79 9.80 -5.20
C TYR A 87 5.54 8.92 -3.96
N ASN A 88 5.70 7.62 -4.15
CA ASN A 88 5.87 6.66 -3.06
C ASN A 88 7.36 6.30 -2.99
N ILE A 89 8.03 6.66 -1.91
CA ILE A 89 9.48 6.44 -1.80
C ILE A 89 9.87 5.72 -0.51
N PHE A 90 11.00 5.03 -0.57
CA PHE A 90 11.74 4.54 0.58
C PHE A 90 13.14 5.18 0.59
N LEU A 91 13.45 5.94 1.63
CA LEU A 91 14.79 6.44 1.88
C LEU A 91 15.60 5.38 2.63
N GLN A 92 16.54 4.77 1.93
CA GLN A 92 17.50 3.82 2.47
C GLN A 92 18.76 4.57 2.91
N VAL A 93 19.19 4.36 4.15
CA VAL A 93 20.41 4.97 4.71
C VAL A 93 21.38 3.88 5.11
N ASN A 94 22.66 4.05 4.77
CA ASN A 94 23.75 3.13 5.13
C ASN A 94 23.50 1.67 4.70
N GLY A 95 22.77 1.47 3.60
CA GLY A 95 22.36 0.13 3.13
C GLY A 95 21.29 -0.54 3.99
N ASN A 96 20.83 0.08 5.09
CA ASN A 96 19.87 -0.53 6.00
C ASN A 96 18.44 -0.48 5.42
N VAL A 97 17.86 -1.65 5.23
CA VAL A 97 16.53 -1.83 4.67
C VAL A 97 15.42 -1.88 5.73
N PHE A 98 15.77 -2.11 7.00
CA PHE A 98 14.82 -2.21 8.11
C PHE A 98 14.58 -0.85 8.77
N ASP A 99 15.62 -0.03 8.88
CA ASP A 99 15.62 1.28 9.56
C ASP A 99 15.61 2.46 8.57
N GLY A 100 14.75 2.35 7.55
CA GLY A 100 14.54 3.41 6.57
C GLY A 100 13.28 4.23 6.85
N LEU A 101 13.03 5.19 5.95
CA LEU A 101 11.85 6.04 5.99
C LEU A 101 11.00 5.76 4.75
N HIS A 102 9.80 5.24 4.95
CA HIS A 102 8.77 5.27 3.90
C HIS A 102 8.11 6.65 3.91
N LEU A 103 8.06 7.27 2.75
CA LEU A 103 7.36 8.53 2.54
C LEU A 103 6.37 8.34 1.40
N PHE A 104 5.09 8.27 1.77
CA PHE A 104 3.99 8.21 0.81
C PHE A 104 3.39 9.57 0.64
N THR A 105 3.35 10.03 -0.61
CA THR A 105 2.74 11.32 -0.94
C THR A 105 1.55 11.17 -1.85
N ASN A 106 0.58 12.06 -1.66
CA ASN A 106 -0.67 12.07 -2.41
C ASN A 106 -0.98 13.48 -2.90
N GLN A 107 -1.66 13.56 -4.05
CA GLN A 107 -2.44 14.74 -4.40
C GLN A 107 -3.59 14.88 -3.42
N ILE A 108 -4.05 16.12 -3.22
CA ILE A 108 -5.31 16.37 -2.54
C ILE A 108 -6.45 15.69 -3.32
N GLU A 109 -7.38 15.10 -2.58
CA GLU A 109 -8.57 14.49 -3.17
C GLU A 109 -9.59 15.57 -3.53
N ASP A 110 -9.92 15.66 -4.82
CA ASP A 110 -10.95 16.60 -5.29
C ASP A 110 -12.38 16.03 -5.10
N ALA A 111 -12.55 14.72 -5.27
CA ALA A 111 -13.84 14.03 -5.21
C ALA A 111 -14.07 13.29 -3.88
N VAL A 112 -14.05 14.03 -2.77
CA VAL A 112 -14.38 13.51 -1.44
C VAL A 112 -15.89 13.25 -1.34
N PRO A 113 -16.35 12.04 -0.97
CA PRO A 113 -17.77 11.78 -0.81
C PRO A 113 -18.33 12.50 0.42
N SER A 114 -19.61 12.88 0.38
CA SER A 114 -20.28 13.44 1.56
C SER A 114 -20.35 12.38 2.67
N LYS A 115 -20.00 12.78 3.89
CA LYS A 115 -20.13 11.96 5.10
C LYS A 115 -21.59 11.61 5.44
N ASP A 116 -22.53 12.40 4.93
CA ASP A 116 -23.96 12.25 5.20
C ASP A 116 -24.68 11.45 4.08
N SER A 117 -23.93 10.96 3.10
CA SER A 117 -24.47 10.12 2.03
C SER A 117 -24.84 8.74 2.57
N PRO A 118 -26.06 8.22 2.31
CA PRO A 118 -26.53 6.97 2.90
C PRO A 118 -25.72 5.74 2.48
N ASP A 119 -25.12 5.78 1.28
CA ASP A 119 -24.30 4.69 0.74
C ASP A 119 -22.80 4.83 1.07
N VAL A 120 -22.44 5.71 2.02
CA VAL A 120 -21.04 5.97 2.38
C VAL A 120 -20.76 5.61 3.84
N ILE A 121 -19.83 4.69 4.04
CA ILE A 121 -19.21 4.42 5.33
C ILE A 121 -18.00 5.36 5.45
N TYR A 122 -18.15 6.46 6.19
CA TYR A 122 -17.17 7.54 6.25
C TYR A 122 -16.30 7.50 7.52
N TYR A 123 -14.98 7.36 7.35
CA TYR A 123 -14.00 7.52 8.42
C TYR A 123 -13.21 8.83 8.24
N GLY A 124 -13.53 9.84 9.05
CA GLY A 124 -12.85 11.14 9.05
C GLY A 124 -11.47 11.12 9.72
N PRO A 125 -10.73 12.24 9.72
CA PRO A 125 -9.44 12.33 10.42
C PRO A 125 -9.54 11.93 11.89
N GLY A 126 -8.57 11.16 12.40
CA GLY A 126 -8.57 10.63 13.76
C GLY A 126 -8.43 9.10 13.82
N LEU A 127 -8.37 8.56 15.05
CA LEU A 127 -8.30 7.12 15.30
C LEU A 127 -9.71 6.53 15.41
N HIS A 128 -10.03 5.58 14.55
CA HIS A 128 -11.28 4.82 14.57
C HIS A 128 -10.97 3.38 14.96
N LYS A 129 -11.67 2.86 15.97
CA LYS A 129 -11.48 1.49 16.44
C LYS A 129 -12.67 0.63 16.08
N ILE A 130 -12.49 -0.26 15.11
CA ILE A 130 -13.51 -1.24 14.72
C ILE A 130 -13.15 -2.58 15.34
N SER A 131 -14.12 -3.21 16.00
CA SER A 131 -14.01 -4.56 16.52
C SER A 131 -14.44 -5.55 15.44
N GLY A 132 -13.48 -6.19 14.78
CA GLY A 132 -13.74 -7.21 13.76
C GLY A 132 -13.86 -6.67 12.33
N ASN A 133 -14.56 -7.43 11.48
CA ASN A 133 -14.70 -7.15 10.06
C ASN A 133 -15.88 -6.20 9.81
N VAL A 134 -15.77 -5.41 8.74
CA VAL A 134 -16.86 -4.57 8.23
C VAL A 134 -17.48 -5.24 7.02
N ASP A 135 -18.75 -5.58 7.07
CA ASP A 135 -19.49 -6.03 5.89
C ASP A 135 -19.87 -4.84 5.03
N VAL A 136 -19.52 -4.88 3.74
CA VAL A 136 -19.79 -3.80 2.79
C VAL A 136 -20.82 -4.27 1.78
N ALA A 137 -21.98 -3.61 1.75
CA ALA A 137 -23.07 -3.96 0.85
C ALA A 137 -22.83 -3.44 -0.57
N SER A 138 -23.52 -4.04 -1.55
CA SER A 138 -23.46 -3.60 -2.95
C SER A 138 -23.84 -2.12 -3.10
N GLY A 139 -23.10 -1.39 -3.93
CA GLY A 139 -23.30 0.04 -4.15
C GLY A 139 -22.62 0.97 -3.13
N GLN A 140 -22.10 0.43 -2.02
CA GLN A 140 -21.50 1.26 -0.98
C GLN A 140 -20.08 1.73 -1.30
N THR A 141 -19.73 2.88 -0.71
CA THR A 141 -18.36 3.38 -0.64
C THR A 141 -17.87 3.39 0.81
N VAL A 142 -16.79 2.69 1.11
CA VAL A 142 -15.99 2.93 2.31
C VAL A 142 -14.99 4.03 2.01
N TYR A 143 -15.09 5.16 2.70
CA TYR A 143 -14.17 6.29 2.54
C TYR A 143 -13.29 6.48 3.78
N VAL A 144 -11.98 6.38 3.59
CA VAL A 144 -10.96 6.53 4.64
C VAL A 144 -10.21 7.85 4.41
N ALA A 145 -10.71 8.92 5.02
CA ALA A 145 -10.20 10.27 4.80
C ALA A 145 -8.72 10.39 5.15
N GLY A 146 -8.04 11.36 4.52
CA GLY A 146 -6.67 11.65 4.90
C GLY A 146 -6.57 12.07 6.37
N GLY A 147 -5.62 11.49 7.10
CA GLY A 147 -5.49 11.65 8.56
C GLY A 147 -6.35 10.71 9.39
N ALA A 148 -7.17 9.86 8.77
CA ALA A 148 -7.82 8.75 9.46
C ALA A 148 -6.84 7.59 9.66
N VAL A 149 -6.90 6.97 10.83
CA VAL A 149 -6.32 5.65 11.11
C VAL A 149 -7.45 4.76 11.61
N VAL A 150 -7.78 3.73 10.85
CA VAL A 150 -8.90 2.82 11.14
C VAL A 150 -8.33 1.46 11.51
N THR A 151 -8.52 1.03 12.76
CA THR A 151 -8.19 -0.34 13.14
C THR A 151 -9.30 -1.28 12.68
N THR A 152 -8.97 -2.39 12.03
CA THR A 152 -9.96 -3.28 11.41
C THR A 152 -9.52 -4.75 11.42
N GLY A 153 -10.49 -5.67 11.46
CA GLY A 153 -10.28 -7.09 11.16
C GLY A 153 -10.40 -7.44 9.67
N GLY A 154 -10.88 -6.49 8.84
CA GLY A 154 -11.04 -6.67 7.41
C GLY A 154 -12.29 -5.99 6.87
N PHE A 155 -12.48 -6.09 5.55
CA PHE A 155 -13.71 -5.64 4.87
C PHE A 155 -14.23 -6.80 4.04
N ASN A 156 -15.40 -7.32 4.39
CA ASN A 156 -15.98 -8.49 3.73
C ASN A 156 -16.79 -8.07 2.50
N LEU A 157 -16.44 -8.59 1.33
CA LEU A 157 -17.14 -8.33 0.07
C LEU A 157 -17.57 -9.66 -0.62
N PRO A 158 -18.39 -10.52 0.03
CA PRO A 158 -18.92 -11.73 -0.60
C PRO A 158 -20.17 -11.43 -1.43
N ASN A 159 -20.25 -11.94 -2.66
CA ASN A 159 -21.45 -11.86 -3.52
C ASN A 159 -21.97 -10.42 -3.71
N THR A 160 -21.05 -9.47 -3.89
CA THR A 160 -21.36 -8.03 -3.94
C THR A 160 -20.97 -7.39 -5.25
N THR A 161 -21.56 -6.23 -5.53
CA THR A 161 -21.30 -5.49 -6.76
C THR A 161 -21.17 -3.99 -6.52
N ASN A 162 -20.35 -3.32 -7.34
CA ASN A 162 -20.24 -1.86 -7.37
C ASN A 162 -19.81 -1.25 -6.01
N ILE A 163 -18.73 -1.76 -5.42
CA ILE A 163 -18.17 -1.25 -4.17
C ILE A 163 -16.90 -0.46 -4.42
N SER A 164 -16.70 0.61 -3.65
CA SER A 164 -15.43 1.32 -3.57
C SER A 164 -14.90 1.38 -2.13
N ILE A 165 -13.68 0.89 -1.89
CA ILE A 165 -12.94 1.20 -0.66
C ILE A 165 -11.81 2.14 -1.04
N ARG A 166 -11.95 3.41 -0.65
CA ARG A 166 -11.04 4.46 -1.12
C ARG A 166 -10.73 5.52 -0.09
N GLY A 167 -9.72 6.35 -0.38
CA GLY A 167 -9.32 7.48 0.46
C GLY A 167 -7.80 7.54 0.58
N ARG A 168 -7.25 8.32 1.49
CA ARG A 168 -5.79 8.44 1.72
C ARG A 168 -5.36 8.11 3.15
N GLY A 169 -6.30 7.74 4.01
CA GLY A 169 -6.00 7.31 5.36
C GLY A 169 -5.40 5.91 5.44
N VAL A 170 -5.22 5.44 6.68
CA VAL A 170 -4.55 4.19 6.99
C VAL A 170 -5.55 3.17 7.54
N LEU A 171 -5.57 1.99 6.94
CA LEU A 171 -6.19 0.79 7.49
C LEU A 171 -5.11 0.02 8.26
N LEU A 172 -5.34 -0.26 9.53
CA LEU A 172 -4.36 -0.86 10.42
C LEU A 172 -4.92 -2.13 11.06
N ALA A 173 -4.28 -3.25 10.84
CA ALA A 173 -4.59 -4.48 11.55
C ALA A 173 -3.44 -4.84 12.52
N SER A 174 -3.79 -5.13 13.77
CA SER A 174 -2.82 -5.59 14.78
C SER A 174 -2.29 -6.99 14.46
N SER A 175 -3.08 -7.77 13.73
CA SER A 175 -2.75 -9.07 13.15
C SER A 175 -3.03 -9.01 11.65
N ARG A 176 -3.18 -10.16 10.98
CA ARG A 176 -3.63 -10.21 9.59
C ARG A 176 -5.11 -9.87 9.47
N ALA A 177 -5.45 -8.94 8.58
CA ALA A 177 -6.81 -8.62 8.14
C ALA A 177 -6.91 -8.72 6.62
N GLU A 178 -8.07 -9.10 6.11
CA GLU A 178 -8.27 -9.31 4.67
C GLU A 178 -9.33 -8.37 4.10
N ILE A 179 -9.20 -8.08 2.81
CA ILE A 179 -10.31 -7.56 1.99
C ILE A 179 -10.65 -8.65 0.97
N PRO A 180 -11.43 -9.68 1.36
CA PRO A 180 -11.82 -10.76 0.45
C PRO A 180 -12.92 -10.28 -0.52
N VAL A 181 -12.55 -10.11 -1.78
CA VAL A 181 -13.47 -9.86 -2.89
C VAL A 181 -13.89 -11.22 -3.46
N ALA A 182 -14.94 -11.80 -2.91
CA ALA A 182 -15.35 -13.18 -3.21
C ALA A 182 -16.65 -13.22 -4.01
N HIS A 183 -16.65 -13.86 -5.19
CA HIS A 183 -17.81 -13.93 -6.10
C HIS A 183 -18.43 -12.55 -6.39
N SER A 184 -17.58 -11.53 -6.45
CA SER A 184 -17.98 -10.14 -6.52
C SER A 184 -17.50 -9.48 -7.80
N ARG A 185 -18.16 -8.39 -8.22
CA ARG A 185 -17.80 -7.68 -9.45
C ARG A 185 -17.87 -6.17 -9.37
N ASN A 186 -17.08 -5.49 -10.20
CA ASN A 186 -16.98 -4.03 -10.25
C ASN A 186 -16.58 -3.45 -8.89
N ILE A 187 -15.38 -3.83 -8.44
CA ILE A 187 -14.85 -3.45 -7.12
C ILE A 187 -13.64 -2.56 -7.31
N THR A 188 -13.58 -1.45 -6.59
CA THR A 188 -12.43 -0.53 -6.62
C THR A 188 -11.82 -0.40 -5.24
N LEU A 189 -10.53 -0.72 -5.13
CA LEU A 189 -9.70 -0.46 -3.95
C LEU A 189 -8.70 0.64 -4.32
N GLU A 190 -8.83 1.83 -3.73
CA GLU A 190 -8.03 2.98 -4.17
C GLU A 190 -7.40 3.81 -3.04
N GLY A 191 -6.08 3.99 -3.13
CA GLY A 191 -5.39 5.09 -2.46
C GLY A 191 -5.16 4.96 -0.95
N PHE A 192 -5.75 4.02 -0.24
CA PHE A 192 -5.45 3.85 1.19
C PHE A 192 -4.05 3.24 1.40
N ILE A 193 -3.58 3.31 2.65
CA ILE A 193 -2.43 2.54 3.12
C ILE A 193 -2.94 1.39 3.98
N GLY A 194 -2.61 0.16 3.62
CA GLY A 194 -2.88 -1.03 4.43
C GLY A 194 -1.64 -1.43 5.22
N ILE A 195 -1.78 -1.54 6.54
CA ILE A 195 -0.77 -2.15 7.41
C ILE A 195 -1.34 -3.47 7.92
N ASN A 196 -0.76 -4.59 7.46
CA ASN A 196 -1.28 -5.95 7.64
C ASN A 196 -2.72 -6.17 7.11
N VAL A 197 -3.15 -5.34 6.16
CA VAL A 197 -4.45 -5.46 5.46
C VAL A 197 -4.19 -5.96 4.05
N LEU A 198 -4.71 -7.13 3.71
CA LEU A 198 -4.33 -7.89 2.53
C LEU A 198 -5.54 -8.04 1.58
N PRO A 199 -5.59 -7.28 0.47
CA PRO A 199 -6.58 -7.48 -0.58
C PRO A 199 -6.45 -8.85 -1.24
N ARG A 200 -7.58 -9.55 -1.41
CA ARG A 200 -7.62 -10.82 -2.14
C ARG A 200 -8.84 -10.89 -3.03
N THR A 201 -8.68 -11.50 -4.20
CA THR A 201 -9.80 -11.76 -5.10
C THR A 201 -10.02 -13.26 -5.22
N TYR A 202 -11.29 -13.67 -5.15
CA TYR A 202 -11.71 -15.05 -5.20
C TYR A 202 -12.90 -15.17 -6.15
N ALA A 203 -12.70 -15.78 -7.32
CA ALA A 203 -13.73 -15.86 -8.35
C ALA A 203 -14.40 -14.50 -8.64
N ALA A 204 -13.59 -13.43 -8.66
CA ALA A 204 -14.05 -12.06 -8.83
C ALA A 204 -13.93 -11.61 -10.30
N LYS A 205 -14.68 -10.55 -10.65
CA LYS A 205 -14.64 -9.98 -12.00
C LYS A 205 -14.59 -8.46 -12.00
N ASN A 206 -13.76 -7.84 -12.83
CA ASN A 206 -13.66 -6.38 -12.93
C ASN A 206 -13.27 -5.75 -11.58
N VAL A 207 -12.04 -6.01 -11.12
CA VAL A 207 -11.51 -5.42 -9.89
C VAL A 207 -10.36 -4.48 -10.25
N VAL A 208 -10.40 -3.26 -9.70
CA VAL A 208 -9.33 -2.26 -9.84
C VAL A 208 -8.71 -2.02 -8.47
N ILE A 209 -7.40 -2.27 -8.36
CA ILE A 209 -6.60 -1.97 -7.18
C ILE A 209 -5.58 -0.93 -7.61
N LYS A 210 -5.77 0.32 -7.16
CA LYS A 210 -5.02 1.45 -7.68
C LYS A 210 -4.46 2.34 -6.58
N LYS A 211 -3.20 2.75 -6.69
CA LYS A 211 -2.54 3.63 -5.70
C LYS A 211 -2.57 3.09 -4.27
N VAL A 212 -2.85 1.81 -4.08
CA VAL A 212 -2.81 1.16 -2.76
C VAL A 212 -1.35 0.99 -2.36
N ARG A 213 -1.07 1.30 -1.10
CA ARG A 213 0.22 1.03 -0.47
C ARG A 213 0.01 -0.04 0.60
N ALA A 214 0.79 -1.10 0.58
CA ALA A 214 0.71 -2.16 1.57
C ALA A 214 2.05 -2.36 2.26
N ILE A 215 2.01 -2.47 3.58
CA ILE A 215 3.14 -2.91 4.40
C ILE A 215 2.65 -4.05 5.29
N SER A 216 3.33 -5.20 5.26
CA SER A 216 3.00 -6.34 6.11
C SER A 216 4.22 -6.86 6.88
N SER A 217 3.94 -7.40 8.06
CA SER A 217 4.93 -8.02 8.95
C SER A 217 4.33 -9.20 9.73
N VAL A 218 3.48 -9.97 9.04
CA VAL A 218 2.73 -11.11 9.59
C VAL A 218 2.99 -12.37 8.78
N GLN A 219 2.72 -13.54 9.35
CA GLN A 219 2.80 -14.81 8.63
C GLN A 219 1.82 -14.81 7.45
N TRP A 220 2.29 -15.24 6.26
CA TRP A 220 1.52 -15.17 5.01
C TRP A 220 0.96 -13.77 4.80
N GLY A 221 1.87 -12.80 4.94
CA GLY A 221 1.62 -11.38 4.82
C GLY A 221 1.72 -10.93 3.37
N ASP A 222 1.06 -11.63 2.48
CA ASP A 222 1.05 -11.36 1.05
C ASP A 222 0.45 -9.98 0.77
N GLY A 223 0.83 -9.35 -0.35
CA GLY A 223 0.30 -8.04 -0.73
C GLY A 223 -1.09 -8.17 -1.35
N ILE A 224 -1.16 -8.78 -2.53
CA ILE A 224 -2.39 -8.98 -3.27
C ILE A 224 -2.42 -10.38 -3.85
N ASP A 225 -3.46 -11.15 -3.52
CA ASP A 225 -3.66 -12.47 -4.11
C ASP A 225 -4.86 -12.49 -5.06
N ILE A 226 -4.69 -13.19 -6.17
CA ILE A 226 -5.70 -13.36 -7.20
C ILE A 226 -5.97 -14.84 -7.39
N PHE A 227 -7.20 -15.27 -7.10
CA PHE A 227 -7.66 -16.65 -7.29
C PHE A 227 -8.86 -16.69 -8.24
N CYS A 228 -8.76 -17.51 -9.28
CA CYS A 228 -9.85 -17.82 -10.22
C CYS A 228 -10.58 -16.59 -10.78
N SER A 229 -9.88 -15.48 -10.99
CA SER A 229 -10.51 -14.17 -11.20
C SER A 229 -10.27 -13.62 -12.61
N ASN A 230 -11.16 -12.75 -13.08
CA ASN A 230 -11.16 -12.22 -14.45
C ASN A 230 -11.12 -10.68 -14.46
N ASN A 231 -10.28 -10.10 -15.32
CA ASN A 231 -10.20 -8.64 -15.52
C ASN A 231 -9.83 -7.91 -14.23
N ILE A 232 -8.58 -8.09 -13.81
CA ILE A 232 -8.03 -7.47 -12.60
C ILE A 232 -6.93 -6.49 -13.00
N LEU A 233 -7.08 -5.22 -12.60
CA LEU A 233 -6.09 -4.19 -12.82
C LEU A 233 -5.43 -3.80 -11.50
N MET A 234 -4.12 -3.96 -11.41
CA MET A 234 -3.24 -3.49 -10.35
C MET A 234 -2.35 -2.38 -10.89
N ASP A 235 -2.51 -1.15 -10.38
CA ASP A 235 -1.90 0.04 -10.98
C ASP A 235 -1.37 1.03 -9.93
N HIS A 236 -0.16 1.54 -10.13
CA HIS A 236 0.45 2.54 -9.22
C HIS A 236 0.62 2.06 -7.76
N LEU A 237 0.94 0.78 -7.55
CA LEU A 237 1.07 0.20 -6.23
C LEU A 237 2.45 0.45 -5.59
N PHE A 238 2.49 0.41 -4.26
CA PHE A 238 3.74 0.25 -3.51
C PHE A 238 3.54 -0.85 -2.46
N LEU A 239 4.14 -2.01 -2.66
CA LEU A 239 3.96 -3.16 -1.78
C LEU A 239 5.28 -3.51 -1.11
N ARG A 240 5.31 -3.52 0.23
CA ARG A 240 6.42 -4.04 1.03
C ARG A 240 5.91 -5.16 1.92
N THR A 241 6.17 -6.39 1.52
CA THR A 241 5.46 -7.54 2.07
C THR A 241 6.36 -8.48 2.85
N SER A 242 5.81 -9.18 3.82
CA SER A 242 6.47 -10.26 4.56
C SER A 242 6.20 -11.65 3.97
N ASP A 243 5.71 -11.70 2.74
CA ASP A 243 5.51 -12.87 1.87
C ASP A 243 5.36 -12.33 0.42
N ASP A 244 4.73 -13.09 -0.49
CA ASP A 244 4.50 -12.70 -1.88
C ASP A 244 3.91 -11.27 -2.01
N SER A 245 4.48 -10.38 -2.82
CA SER A 245 3.90 -9.04 -3.03
C SER A 245 2.64 -9.11 -3.91
N VAL A 246 2.69 -9.87 -4.99
CA VAL A 246 1.52 -10.17 -5.84
C VAL A 246 1.54 -11.64 -6.21
N ALA A 247 0.44 -12.34 -5.94
CA ALA A 247 0.32 -13.75 -6.30
C ALA A 247 -0.88 -14.00 -7.22
N ILE A 248 -0.65 -14.71 -8.32
CA ILE A 248 -1.64 -15.02 -9.36
C ILE A 248 -1.83 -16.53 -9.42
N TYR A 249 -3.00 -16.96 -8.99
CA TYR A 249 -3.36 -18.35 -8.74
C TYR A 249 -4.61 -18.76 -9.53
N ASN A 250 -4.70 -20.05 -9.86
CA ASN A 250 -5.95 -20.67 -10.27
C ASN A 250 -6.65 -21.26 -9.03
N ARG A 251 -7.23 -22.46 -9.15
CA ARG A 251 -7.92 -23.13 -8.04
C ARG A 251 -7.08 -23.27 -6.79
N ARG A 252 -7.69 -22.86 -5.68
CA ARG A 252 -7.29 -23.21 -4.32
C ARG A 252 -8.55 -23.36 -3.48
N TRP A 253 -8.56 -24.37 -2.61
CA TRP A 253 -9.69 -24.64 -1.71
C TRP A 253 -11.03 -24.77 -2.47
N GLN A 254 -12.04 -24.00 -2.07
CA GLN A 254 -13.39 -23.99 -2.66
C GLN A 254 -13.52 -23.12 -3.92
N TRP A 255 -12.47 -22.46 -4.39
CA TRP A 255 -12.53 -21.58 -5.56
C TRP A 255 -12.16 -22.35 -6.82
N TYR A 256 -12.95 -22.19 -7.88
CA TYR A 256 -12.82 -22.95 -9.11
C TYR A 256 -12.72 -22.01 -10.32
N GLY A 257 -11.96 -22.44 -11.32
CA GLY A 257 -11.80 -21.74 -12.58
C GLY A 257 -10.41 -21.14 -12.78
N GLY A 258 -10.12 -20.83 -14.06
CA GLY A 258 -8.89 -20.15 -14.45
C GLY A 258 -8.89 -18.66 -14.09
N THR A 259 -7.69 -18.08 -14.07
CA THR A 259 -7.48 -16.65 -13.89
C THR A 259 -7.12 -16.00 -15.21
N THR A 260 -7.81 -14.94 -15.62
CA THR A 260 -7.59 -14.35 -16.95
C THR A 260 -7.65 -12.83 -16.98
N ASN A 261 -6.92 -12.24 -17.91
CA ASN A 261 -6.87 -10.79 -18.15
C ASN A 261 -6.44 -10.03 -16.88
N ILE A 262 -5.19 -10.25 -16.47
CA ILE A 262 -4.60 -9.64 -15.28
C ILE A 262 -3.53 -8.65 -15.70
N THR A 263 -3.62 -7.41 -15.24
CA THR A 263 -2.62 -6.39 -15.51
C THR A 263 -2.01 -5.87 -14.22
N LEU A 264 -0.69 -5.95 -14.10
CA LEU A 264 0.11 -5.29 -13.07
C LEU A 264 1.00 -4.24 -13.73
N GLN A 265 0.89 -2.98 -13.30
CA GLN A 265 1.66 -1.91 -13.91
C GLN A 265 2.00 -0.73 -12.99
N ASN A 266 3.03 0.03 -13.38
CA ASN A 266 3.45 1.29 -12.76
C ASN A 266 3.71 1.17 -11.24
N SER A 267 4.23 0.03 -10.80
CA SER A 267 4.22 -0.36 -9.38
C SER A 267 5.63 -0.61 -8.85
N ALA A 268 5.81 -0.46 -7.54
CA ALA A 268 7.06 -0.82 -6.86
C ALA A 268 6.80 -1.93 -5.84
N LEU A 269 7.57 -3.01 -5.92
CA LEU A 269 7.38 -4.22 -5.12
C LEU A 269 8.64 -4.53 -4.31
N TRP A 270 8.45 -4.90 -3.06
CA TRP A 270 9.51 -5.28 -2.13
C TRP A 270 9.04 -6.51 -1.35
N ALA A 271 9.47 -7.68 -1.76
CA ALA A 271 9.21 -8.91 -1.01
C ALA A 271 10.32 -9.10 0.03
N GLY A 272 9.99 -8.84 1.30
CA GLY A 272 10.88 -9.05 2.43
C GLY A 272 11.13 -10.53 2.73
N VAL A 273 10.22 -11.40 2.27
CA VAL A 273 10.29 -12.86 2.20
C VAL A 273 9.50 -13.27 0.94
N ALA A 274 9.84 -14.41 0.31
CA ALA A 274 9.17 -14.95 -0.88
C ALA A 274 9.20 -13.97 -2.06
N HIS A 275 8.21 -13.95 -2.95
CA HIS A 275 8.39 -13.41 -4.30
C HIS A 275 7.76 -12.03 -4.49
N PRO A 276 8.41 -11.11 -5.22
CA PRO A 276 7.73 -9.88 -5.64
C PRO A 276 6.50 -10.18 -6.52
N ILE A 277 6.60 -11.18 -7.39
CA ILE A 277 5.50 -11.64 -8.23
C ILE A 277 5.56 -13.17 -8.28
N ASN A 278 4.48 -13.84 -7.90
CA ASN A 278 4.31 -15.29 -7.99
C ASN A 278 3.15 -15.62 -8.93
N ILE A 279 3.32 -16.61 -9.81
CA ILE A 279 2.30 -17.06 -10.75
C ILE A 279 2.32 -18.59 -10.78
N GLY A 280 1.20 -19.25 -10.49
CA GLY A 280 1.09 -20.71 -10.50
C GLY A 280 1.06 -21.31 -9.08
N THR A 281 1.65 -22.47 -8.84
CA THR A 281 1.64 -23.20 -7.53
C THR A 281 0.26 -23.73 -7.07
N HIS A 282 -0.82 -23.06 -7.44
CA HIS A 282 -2.20 -23.43 -7.14
C HIS A 282 -3.00 -23.59 -8.43
N GLY A 283 -3.69 -24.72 -8.54
CA GLY A 283 -4.51 -25.10 -9.69
C GLY A 283 -5.19 -26.44 -9.44
N ASN A 284 -5.68 -27.04 -10.52
CA ASN A 284 -6.43 -28.28 -10.49
C ASN A 284 -5.74 -29.38 -11.33
N PRO A 285 -4.97 -30.29 -10.73
CA PRO A 285 -4.27 -31.35 -11.48
C PRO A 285 -5.23 -32.33 -12.18
N GLU A 286 -6.42 -32.56 -11.64
CA GLU A 286 -7.41 -33.50 -12.19
C GLU A 286 -8.16 -32.92 -13.39
N SER A 287 -8.37 -31.60 -13.40
CA SER A 287 -8.99 -30.87 -14.51
C SER A 287 -8.22 -29.57 -14.71
N PRO A 288 -7.13 -29.58 -15.50
CA PRO A 288 -6.21 -28.47 -15.62
C PRO A 288 -6.89 -27.16 -15.99
N GLU A 289 -6.59 -26.12 -15.20
CA GLU A 289 -7.07 -24.76 -15.40
C GLU A 289 -5.95 -23.89 -15.98
N THR A 290 -6.33 -22.85 -16.71
CA THR A 290 -5.39 -21.97 -17.41
C THR A 290 -5.37 -20.58 -16.79
N THR A 291 -4.16 -20.08 -16.55
CA THR A 291 -3.93 -18.64 -16.36
C THR A 291 -3.64 -18.03 -17.74
N ASP A 292 -4.48 -17.09 -18.21
CA ASP A 292 -4.38 -16.53 -19.57
C ASP A 292 -4.42 -14.99 -19.61
N GLY A 293 -3.62 -14.35 -20.46
CA GLY A 293 -3.62 -12.90 -20.61
C GLY A 293 -3.10 -12.13 -19.38
N VAL A 294 -1.89 -12.45 -18.92
CA VAL A 294 -1.20 -11.69 -17.87
C VAL A 294 -0.25 -10.67 -18.49
N LEU A 295 -0.42 -9.39 -18.14
CA LEU A 295 0.46 -8.29 -18.53
C LEU A 295 1.13 -7.68 -17.31
N ILE A 296 2.46 -7.75 -17.25
CA ILE A 296 3.27 -7.10 -16.22
C ILE A 296 4.19 -6.09 -16.92
N ARG A 297 4.10 -4.80 -16.57
CA ARG A 297 4.89 -3.75 -17.22
C ARG A 297 5.20 -2.58 -16.30
N ASN A 298 6.38 -1.98 -16.46
CA ASN A 298 6.81 -0.83 -15.65
C ASN A 298 6.70 -1.11 -14.14
N VAL A 299 7.40 -2.15 -13.67
CA VAL A 299 7.42 -2.57 -12.28
C VAL A 299 8.85 -2.52 -11.75
N ASP A 300 9.05 -1.76 -10.67
CA ASP A 300 10.32 -1.68 -9.95
C ASP A 300 10.36 -2.76 -8.86
N ILE A 301 11.26 -3.73 -9.00
CA ILE A 301 11.54 -4.71 -7.95
C ILE A 301 12.62 -4.12 -7.03
N LEU A 302 12.22 -3.68 -5.85
CA LEU A 302 13.10 -3.03 -4.88
C LEU A 302 13.94 -4.06 -4.11
N ASP A 303 13.36 -5.18 -3.70
CA ASP A 303 14.11 -6.22 -3.04
C ASP A 303 13.34 -7.54 -3.15
N HIS A 304 14.08 -8.63 -3.01
CA HIS A 304 13.56 -9.99 -3.00
C HIS A 304 14.45 -10.83 -2.07
N ARG A 305 13.85 -11.47 -1.07
CA ARG A 305 14.52 -12.46 -0.22
C ARG A 305 13.82 -13.82 -0.26
N GLU A 306 14.20 -14.64 -1.24
CA GLU A 306 13.78 -16.04 -1.35
C GLU A 306 14.69 -16.94 -0.50
N GLY A 307 14.20 -17.39 0.66
CA GLY A 307 14.88 -18.43 1.44
C GLY A 307 14.34 -19.83 1.18
N GLN A 308 13.24 -19.93 0.42
CA GLN A 308 12.52 -21.18 0.15
C GLN A 308 13.21 -21.89 -1.02
N ILE A 309 14.24 -22.69 -0.71
CA ILE A 309 14.81 -23.60 -1.71
C ILE A 309 13.75 -24.68 -1.94
N LEU A 310 13.24 -24.79 -3.16
CA LEU A 310 12.40 -25.90 -3.60
C LEU A 310 13.16 -27.21 -3.34
N PHE A 311 12.62 -28.05 -2.45
CA PHE A 311 13.05 -29.44 -2.27
C PHE A 311 11.89 -30.35 -2.66
#